data_AF-A0A432FC61-F1
#
_entry.id   AF-A0A432FC61-F1
#
_cell.length_a   1.000
_cell.length_b   1.000
_cell.length_c   1.000
_cell.angle_alpha   90.00
_cell.angle_beta   90.00
_cell.angle_gamma   90.00
#
_symmetry.space_group_name_H-M   'P 1'
#
loop_
_entity.id
_entity.type
_entity.pdbx_description
1 polymer ?
#
loop_
_entity_poly.entity_id
_entity_poly.type
_entity_poly.pdbx_seq_one_letter_code
_entity_poly.pdbx_strand_id
1 'polypeptide(L)'
;MTIAKLKYVSTTVLSKKYGVTSKQLFSELVKYGYITPDRKLTPEGLSAGAIYKEMIKDGKTIKYPAWPEDIDLNLTSDNQKYITATKLGKAFDLSAQKINFILSEIGWAKKGDFKKGWVATNQGLKVGAHQSEDPKSGIPFIRWPESLLKNMTLISTIEDLKGTTKQKEAYATSEAVEFRDKFPAKHRATDGHFTRSKSEMLIDNWLYMFEIVHAYERKLPIEEEVYSDFYIPTGKVYIEYWGYENDSKYL
;
A
#
# COMPACT_ATOMS: atom_id res chain seq x y z
N MET A 1 15.17 -33.53 -42.10
CA MET A 1 14.80 -32.61 -41.01
C MET A 1 15.06 -31.19 -41.47
N THR A 2 13.99 -30.43 -41.72
CA THR A 2 14.07 -29.04 -42.18
C THR A 2 14.50 -28.18 -40.99
N ILE A 3 15.70 -27.61 -41.02
CA ILE A 3 16.17 -26.66 -40.01
C ILE A 3 15.22 -25.45 -40.09
N ALA A 4 14.40 -25.24 -39.05
CA ALA A 4 13.55 -24.07 -38.96
C ALA A 4 14.45 -22.83 -39.02
N LYS A 5 14.28 -21.99 -40.04
CA LYS A 5 14.98 -20.71 -40.15
C LYS A 5 14.57 -19.85 -38.95
N LEU A 6 15.45 -19.72 -37.96
CA LEU A 6 15.29 -18.77 -36.87
C LEU A 6 15.07 -17.38 -37.47
N LYS A 7 13.88 -16.83 -37.25
CA LYS A 7 13.52 -15.51 -37.75
C LYS A 7 14.03 -14.48 -36.75
N TYR A 8 14.80 -13.51 -37.25
CA TYR A 8 15.38 -12.45 -36.42
C TYR A 8 14.65 -11.14 -36.66
N VAL A 9 14.21 -10.49 -35.59
CA VAL A 9 13.45 -9.24 -35.61
C VAL A 9 14.19 -8.12 -34.87
N SER A 10 13.99 -6.87 -35.27
CA SER A 10 14.58 -5.73 -34.56
C SER A 10 13.93 -5.55 -33.17
N THR A 11 14.61 -4.90 -32.23
CA THR A 11 14.05 -4.59 -30.90
C THR A 11 12.70 -3.86 -30.98
N THR A 12 12.48 -3.03 -32.01
CA THR A 12 11.20 -2.30 -32.19
C THR A 12 10.07 -3.20 -32.68
N VAL A 13 10.38 -4.25 -33.44
CA VAL A 13 9.40 -5.25 -33.85
C VAL A 13 9.14 -6.22 -32.70
N LEU A 14 10.20 -6.57 -31.97
CA LEU A 14 10.14 -7.43 -30.80
C LEU A 14 9.26 -6.81 -29.69
N SER A 15 9.38 -5.51 -29.41
CA SER A 15 8.57 -4.82 -28.40
C SER A 15 7.07 -4.92 -28.67
N LYS A 16 6.66 -4.78 -29.94
CA LYS A 16 5.27 -4.96 -30.37
C LYS A 16 4.76 -6.38 -30.10
N LYS A 17 5.60 -7.39 -30.30
CA LYS A 17 5.25 -8.80 -30.03
C LYS A 17 5.06 -9.07 -28.54
N TYR A 18 5.88 -8.46 -27.68
CA TYR A 18 5.73 -8.53 -26.22
C TYR A 18 4.65 -7.59 -25.66
N GLY A 19 3.97 -6.78 -26.48
CA GLY A 19 2.96 -5.83 -26.03
C GLY A 19 3.52 -4.68 -25.17
N VAL A 20 4.82 -4.39 -25.26
CA VAL A 20 5.49 -3.30 -24.52
C VAL A 20 5.92 -2.19 -25.48
N THR A 21 6.14 -0.98 -24.96
CA THR A 21 6.70 0.10 -25.79
C THR A 21 8.17 -0.18 -26.14
N SER A 22 8.63 0.30 -27.30
CA SER A 22 10.04 0.15 -27.68
C SER A 22 10.98 0.76 -26.64
N LYS A 23 10.61 1.88 -26.01
CA LYS A 23 11.41 2.52 -24.96
C LYS A 23 11.57 1.60 -23.74
N GLN A 24 10.49 0.93 -23.31
CA GLN A 24 10.54 -0.02 -22.19
C GLN A 24 11.44 -1.21 -22.53
N LEU A 25 11.28 -1.82 -23.71
CA LEU A 25 12.10 -2.97 -24.08
C LEU A 25 13.59 -2.61 -24.18
N PHE A 26 13.93 -1.44 -24.75
CA PHE A 26 15.32 -0.96 -24.75
C PHE A 26 15.86 -0.76 -23.33
N SER A 27 15.06 -0.20 -22.42
CA SER A 27 15.45 0.00 -21.02
C SER A 27 15.71 -1.34 -20.31
N GLU A 28 14.87 -2.35 -20.53
CA GLU A 28 15.06 -3.68 -19.95
C GLU A 28 16.29 -4.37 -20.54
N LEU A 29 16.49 -4.33 -21.86
CA LEU A 29 17.70 -4.91 -22.47
C LEU A 29 18.99 -4.26 -21.95
N VAL A 30 18.98 -2.95 -21.67
CA VAL A 30 20.12 -2.28 -21.00
C VAL A 30 20.27 -2.75 -19.55
N LYS A 31 19.16 -2.84 -18.81
CA LYS A 31 19.15 -3.27 -17.40
C LYS A 31 19.64 -4.71 -17.20
N TYR A 32 19.28 -5.62 -18.11
CA TYR A 32 19.78 -6.99 -18.13
C TYR A 32 21.17 -7.13 -18.76
N GLY A 33 21.77 -6.02 -19.20
CA GLY A 33 23.12 -6.01 -19.76
C GLY A 33 23.24 -6.64 -21.14
N TYR A 34 22.15 -6.86 -21.87
CA TYR A 34 22.18 -7.42 -23.24
C TYR A 34 22.59 -6.39 -24.30
N ILE A 35 22.34 -5.11 -24.02
CA ILE A 35 22.81 -3.99 -24.85
C ILE A 35 23.37 -2.87 -23.98
N THR A 36 24.22 -2.04 -24.57
CA THR A 36 24.68 -0.79 -23.97
C THR A 36 23.65 0.33 -24.12
N PRO A 37 23.77 1.44 -23.37
CA PRO A 37 22.89 2.61 -23.52
C PRO A 37 22.87 3.22 -24.93
N ASP A 38 23.98 3.09 -25.68
CA ASP A 38 24.09 3.48 -27.09
C ASP A 38 23.58 2.39 -28.06
N ARG A 39 22.85 1.39 -27.54
CA ARG A 39 22.15 0.31 -28.28
C ARG A 39 23.07 -0.62 -29.07
N LYS A 40 24.29 -0.85 -28.58
CA LYS A 40 25.20 -1.87 -29.12
C LYS A 40 25.04 -3.16 -28.32
N LEU A 41 25.17 -4.31 -28.99
CA LEU A 41 25.17 -5.61 -28.34
C LEU A 41 26.40 -5.77 -27.44
N THR A 42 26.17 -6.33 -26.25
CA THR A 42 27.20 -6.79 -25.32
C THR A 42 27.52 -8.28 -25.57
N PRO A 43 28.58 -8.83 -24.96
CA PRO A 43 28.83 -10.27 -24.97
C PRO A 43 27.62 -11.08 -24.49
N GLU A 44 26.93 -10.62 -23.45
CA GLU A 44 25.74 -11.27 -22.88
C GLU A 44 24.58 -11.28 -23.88
N GLY A 45 24.39 -10.18 -24.62
CA GLY A 45 23.39 -10.10 -25.70
C GLY A 45 23.68 -11.08 -26.84
N LEU A 46 24.95 -11.24 -27.22
CA LEU A 46 25.38 -12.22 -28.22
C LEU A 46 25.16 -13.66 -27.72
N SER A 47 25.51 -13.94 -26.45
CA SER A 47 25.25 -15.24 -25.81
C SER A 47 23.76 -15.57 -25.71
N ALA A 48 22.89 -14.56 -25.57
CA ALA A 48 21.44 -14.69 -25.62
C ALA A 48 20.89 -14.91 -27.05
N GLY A 49 21.77 -15.06 -28.05
CA GLY A 49 21.42 -15.36 -29.43
C GLY A 49 21.13 -14.13 -30.28
N ALA A 50 21.41 -12.91 -29.81
CA ALA A 50 21.24 -11.72 -30.63
C ALA A 50 22.33 -11.60 -31.71
N ILE A 51 21.98 -10.97 -32.82
CA ILE A 51 22.90 -10.72 -33.94
C ILE A 51 22.79 -9.26 -34.40
N TYR A 52 23.79 -8.80 -35.15
CA TYR A 52 23.64 -7.55 -35.88
C TYR A 52 22.99 -7.78 -37.24
N LYS A 53 22.01 -6.95 -37.59
CA LYS A 53 21.49 -6.80 -38.94
C LYS A 53 21.79 -5.42 -39.48
N GLU A 54 21.82 -5.32 -40.80
CA GLU A 54 22.03 -4.06 -41.51
C GLU A 54 20.79 -3.71 -42.32
N MET A 55 20.50 -2.41 -42.41
CA MET A 55 19.47 -1.88 -43.30
C MET A 55 19.99 -0.60 -43.96
N ILE A 56 19.60 -0.38 -45.21
CA ILE A 56 19.89 0.87 -45.92
C ILE A 56 18.74 1.83 -45.64
N LYS A 57 19.06 3.00 -45.10
CA LYS A 57 18.12 4.10 -44.92
C LYS A 57 18.77 5.39 -45.40
N ASP A 58 18.12 6.10 -46.31
CA ASP A 58 18.60 7.37 -46.86
C ASP A 58 20.03 7.25 -47.44
N GLY A 59 20.32 6.13 -48.13
CA GLY A 59 21.62 5.84 -48.72
C GLY A 59 22.74 5.46 -47.72
N LYS A 60 22.44 5.38 -46.42
CA LYS A 60 23.40 4.99 -45.37
C LYS A 60 23.07 3.60 -44.82
N THR A 61 24.09 2.79 -44.63
CA THR A 61 23.98 1.48 -43.97
C THR A 61 23.92 1.67 -42.45
N ILE A 62 22.81 1.26 -41.85
CA ILE A 62 22.58 1.29 -40.40
C ILE A 62 22.66 -0.14 -39.86
N LYS A 63 23.58 -0.35 -38.91
CA LYS A 63 23.74 -1.61 -38.19
C LYS A 63 22.95 -1.58 -36.87
N TYR A 64 22.14 -2.59 -36.59
CA TYR A 64 21.28 -2.64 -35.41
C TYR A 64 21.20 -4.05 -34.79
N PRO A 65 20.98 -4.17 -33.47
CA PRO A 65 20.70 -5.45 -32.83
C PRO A 65 19.37 -6.07 -33.29
N ALA A 66 19.41 -7.34 -33.63
CA ALA A 66 18.26 -8.17 -33.98
C ALA A 66 18.26 -9.43 -33.11
N TRP A 67 17.06 -9.86 -32.73
CA TRP A 67 16.86 -10.92 -31.74
C TRP A 67 16.09 -12.08 -32.39
N PRO A 68 16.33 -13.33 -31.96
CA PRO A 68 15.45 -14.44 -32.31
C PRO A 68 14.01 -14.09 -31.95
N GLU A 69 13.06 -14.40 -32.83
CA GLU A 69 11.64 -14.05 -32.63
C GLU A 69 11.00 -14.77 -31.42
N ASP A 70 11.64 -15.86 -30.98
CA ASP A 70 11.28 -16.79 -29.92
C ASP A 70 12.21 -16.67 -28.70
N ILE A 71 13.06 -15.63 -28.65
CA ILE A 71 13.95 -15.42 -27.50
C ILE A 71 13.14 -15.39 -26.20
N ASP A 72 13.53 -16.19 -25.21
CA ASP A 72 12.95 -16.08 -23.88
C ASP A 72 13.78 -15.11 -23.07
N LEU A 73 13.42 -13.83 -23.14
CA LEU A 73 14.15 -12.79 -22.41
C LEU A 73 13.85 -12.82 -20.90
N ASN A 74 13.08 -13.80 -20.38
CA ASN A 74 12.54 -13.77 -19.01
C ASN A 74 12.05 -12.35 -18.65
N LEU A 75 11.49 -11.67 -19.66
CA LEU A 75 10.74 -10.47 -19.47
C LEU A 75 9.49 -10.98 -18.79
N THR A 76 9.53 -11.10 -17.47
CA THR A 76 8.33 -10.87 -16.71
C THR A 76 7.84 -9.54 -17.24
N SER A 77 6.83 -9.61 -18.12
CA SER A 77 5.92 -8.53 -18.33
C SER A 77 5.29 -8.33 -16.96
N ASP A 78 6.01 -7.62 -16.08
CA ASP A 78 5.43 -6.83 -15.03
C ASP A 78 4.71 -5.67 -15.74
N ASN A 79 3.67 -6.07 -16.47
CA ASN A 79 2.44 -5.31 -16.60
C ASN A 79 1.72 -5.27 -15.24
N GLN A 80 2.45 -5.44 -14.14
CA GLN A 80 2.01 -5.20 -12.78
C GLN A 80 1.69 -3.72 -12.71
N LYS A 81 0.42 -3.43 -12.93
CA LYS A 81 -0.10 -2.09 -12.94
C LYS A 81 0.00 -1.55 -11.53
N TYR A 82 0.79 -0.50 -11.37
CA TYR A 82 0.95 0.18 -10.10
C TYR A 82 -0.14 1.23 -9.91
N ILE A 83 -0.68 1.29 -8.69
CA ILE A 83 -1.75 2.19 -8.28
C ILE A 83 -1.32 2.96 -7.03
N THR A 84 -1.81 4.18 -6.87
CA THR A 84 -1.49 5.03 -5.70
C THR A 84 -2.42 4.74 -4.54
N ALA A 85 -2.06 5.21 -3.33
CA ALA A 85 -2.94 5.19 -2.17
C ALA A 85 -4.31 5.84 -2.44
N THR A 86 -4.37 6.86 -3.30
CA THR A 86 -5.64 7.49 -3.73
C THR A 86 -6.53 6.52 -4.48
N LYS A 87 -5.97 5.71 -5.38
CA LYS A 87 -6.75 4.73 -6.15
C LYS A 87 -7.13 3.52 -5.29
N LEU A 88 -6.25 3.08 -4.38
CA LEU A 88 -6.59 2.10 -3.35
C LEU A 88 -7.77 2.60 -2.49
N GLY A 89 -7.69 3.84 -2.00
CA GLY A 89 -8.71 4.44 -1.16
C GLY A 89 -10.08 4.49 -1.83
N LYS A 90 -10.13 4.88 -3.11
CA LYS A 90 -11.37 4.85 -3.89
C LYS A 90 -12.02 3.47 -3.95
N ALA A 91 -11.24 2.39 -4.00
CA ALA A 91 -11.77 1.03 -4.05
C ALA A 91 -12.38 0.57 -2.71
N PHE A 92 -11.90 1.13 -1.59
CA PHE A 92 -12.37 0.80 -0.23
C PHE A 92 -13.23 1.88 0.40
N ASP A 93 -13.59 2.93 -0.35
CA ASP A 93 -14.29 4.12 0.16
C ASP A 93 -13.56 4.78 1.34
N LEU A 94 -12.26 5.01 1.17
CA LEU A 94 -11.37 5.62 2.16
C LEU A 94 -10.52 6.74 1.52
N SER A 95 -10.12 7.73 2.32
CA SER A 95 -9.18 8.74 1.86
C SER A 95 -7.79 8.15 1.66
N ALA A 96 -6.99 8.73 0.76
CA ALA A 96 -5.60 8.32 0.55
C ALA A 96 -4.78 8.40 1.85
N GLN A 97 -5.06 9.40 2.69
CA GLN A 97 -4.43 9.55 3.99
C GLN A 97 -4.74 8.36 4.91
N LYS A 98 -6.02 7.98 5.05
CA LYS A 98 -6.41 6.81 5.84
C LYS A 98 -5.75 5.53 5.34
N ILE A 99 -5.73 5.31 4.02
CA ILE A 99 -5.04 4.15 3.43
C ILE A 99 -3.55 4.12 3.79
N ASN A 100 -2.86 5.25 3.72
CA ASN A 100 -1.44 5.28 4.07
C ASN A 100 -1.20 4.95 5.56
N PHE A 101 -2.06 5.43 6.46
CA PHE A 101 -2.00 5.04 7.87
C PHE A 101 -2.24 3.55 8.06
N ILE A 102 -3.22 2.95 7.36
CA ILE A 102 -3.48 1.50 7.40
C ILE A 102 -2.27 0.71 6.90
N LEU A 103 -1.67 1.13 5.80
CA LEU A 103 -0.45 0.50 5.28
C LEU A 103 0.74 0.68 6.22
N SER A 104 0.75 1.76 7.02
CA SER A 104 1.75 2.00 8.06
C SER A 104 1.57 1.05 9.25
N GLU A 105 0.32 0.85 9.68
CA GLU A 105 -0.05 -0.04 10.78
C GLU A 105 0.32 -1.50 10.47
N ILE A 106 0.07 -1.96 9.25
CA ILE A 106 0.49 -3.30 8.78
C ILE A 106 2.03 -3.39 8.63
N GLY A 107 2.75 -2.27 8.78
CA GLY A 107 4.21 -2.20 8.69
C GLY A 107 4.75 -2.14 7.27
N TRP A 108 3.92 -1.89 6.25
CA TRP A 108 4.34 -1.81 4.84
C TRP A 108 4.76 -0.40 4.42
N ALA A 109 4.25 0.63 5.09
CA ALA A 109 4.62 2.03 4.88
C ALA A 109 5.12 2.66 6.19
N LYS A 110 5.75 3.83 6.07
CA LYS A 110 6.05 4.72 7.19
C LYS A 110 6.05 6.17 6.73
N LYS A 111 5.87 7.12 7.65
CA LYS A 111 6.06 8.55 7.35
C LYS A 111 7.49 8.79 6.87
N GLY A 112 7.62 9.61 5.83
CA GLY A 112 8.92 10.08 5.36
C GLY A 112 9.57 11.08 6.32
N ASP A 113 10.79 11.47 5.98
CA ASP A 113 11.57 12.40 6.80
C ASP A 113 10.82 13.72 7.02
N PHE A 114 11.01 14.31 8.20
CA PHE A 114 10.31 15.52 8.63
C PHE A 114 8.77 15.43 8.53
N LYS A 115 8.21 14.21 8.62
CA LYS A 115 6.77 13.90 8.49
C LYS A 115 6.20 14.26 7.11
N LYS A 116 7.02 14.35 6.06
CA LYS A 116 6.59 14.64 4.69
C LYS A 116 6.53 13.37 3.85
N GLY A 117 5.39 13.13 3.22
CA GLY A 117 5.20 12.00 2.32
C GLY A 117 5.25 10.64 3.02
N TRP A 118 5.34 9.59 2.21
CA TRP A 118 5.30 8.20 2.66
C TRP A 118 6.41 7.40 1.99
N VAL A 119 7.05 6.55 2.79
CA VAL A 119 8.19 5.72 2.37
C VAL A 119 7.86 4.25 2.61
N ALA A 120 8.17 3.40 1.63
CA ALA A 120 7.99 1.96 1.76
C ALA A 120 8.99 1.37 2.77
N THR A 121 8.53 0.45 3.62
CA THR A 121 9.41 -0.34 4.49
C THR A 121 9.99 -1.53 3.73
N ASN A 122 10.94 -2.23 4.33
CA ASN A 122 11.45 -3.49 3.76
C ASN A 122 10.33 -4.53 3.57
N GLN A 123 9.31 -4.56 4.43
CA GLN A 123 8.15 -5.43 4.27
C GLN A 123 7.24 -4.95 3.13
N GLY A 124 7.03 -3.64 3.00
CA GLY A 124 6.32 -3.03 1.88
C GLY A 124 6.95 -3.40 0.54
N LEU A 125 8.27 -3.30 0.42
CA LEU A 125 9.00 -3.69 -0.78
C LEU A 125 8.82 -5.18 -1.12
N LYS A 126 8.79 -6.07 -0.12
CA LYS A 126 8.54 -7.51 -0.31
C LYS A 126 7.14 -7.81 -0.84
N VAL A 127 6.13 -6.99 -0.52
CA VAL A 127 4.78 -7.13 -1.07
C VAL A 127 4.61 -6.36 -2.40
N GLY A 128 5.71 -5.90 -2.99
CA GLY A 128 5.75 -5.27 -4.30
C GLY A 128 5.55 -3.76 -4.27
N ALA A 129 5.75 -3.08 -3.14
CA ALA A 129 5.72 -1.62 -3.12
C ALA A 129 6.81 -1.02 -4.03
N HIS A 130 6.47 0.06 -4.73
CA HIS A 130 7.38 0.82 -5.55
C HIS A 130 7.46 2.27 -5.04
N GLN A 131 8.65 2.64 -4.53
CA GLN A 131 8.91 4.00 -4.06
C GLN A 131 8.96 4.98 -5.24
N SER A 132 8.33 6.13 -5.06
CA SER A 132 8.29 7.21 -6.04
C SER A 132 8.41 8.56 -5.34
N GLU A 133 8.59 9.60 -6.14
CA GLU A 133 8.70 10.98 -5.68
C GLU A 133 7.90 11.90 -6.61
N ASP A 134 7.27 12.92 -6.05
CA ASP A 134 6.60 13.94 -6.84
C ASP A 134 7.64 14.84 -7.54
N PRO A 135 7.65 14.94 -8.89
CA PRO A 135 8.72 15.66 -9.60
C PRO A 135 8.80 17.16 -9.31
N LYS A 136 7.74 17.77 -8.77
CA LYS A 136 7.69 19.22 -8.50
C LYS A 136 8.06 19.55 -7.06
N SER A 137 7.55 18.77 -6.12
CA SER A 137 7.66 19.04 -4.68
C SER A 137 8.74 18.21 -3.99
N GLY A 138 9.24 17.15 -4.64
CA GLY A 138 10.18 16.20 -4.06
C GLY A 138 9.59 15.34 -2.93
N ILE A 139 8.26 15.36 -2.76
CA ILE A 139 7.61 14.63 -1.67
C ILE A 139 7.55 13.14 -2.04
N PRO A 140 8.08 12.23 -1.18
CA PRO A 140 8.05 10.81 -1.45
C PRO A 140 6.64 10.24 -1.32
N PHE A 141 6.29 9.29 -2.19
CA PHE A 141 5.05 8.53 -2.11
C PHE A 141 5.23 7.10 -2.63
N ILE A 142 4.30 6.22 -2.27
CA ILE A 142 4.39 4.79 -2.59
C ILE A 142 3.35 4.46 -3.66
N ARG A 143 3.75 3.64 -4.63
CA ARG A 143 2.85 2.98 -5.58
C ARG A 143 2.80 1.49 -5.25
N TRP A 144 1.62 0.92 -5.36
CA TRP A 144 1.32 -0.45 -4.96
C TRP A 144 0.84 -1.27 -6.14
N PRO A 145 1.09 -2.58 -6.19
CA PRO A 145 0.57 -3.40 -7.27
C PRO A 145 -0.96 -3.47 -7.18
N GLU A 146 -1.67 -3.47 -8.32
CA GLU A 146 -3.13 -3.53 -8.35
C GLU A 146 -3.68 -4.82 -7.70
N SER A 147 -2.86 -5.88 -7.62
CA SER A 147 -3.16 -7.11 -6.87
C SER A 147 -3.39 -6.87 -5.37
N LEU A 148 -2.91 -5.77 -4.81
CA LEU A 148 -3.08 -5.44 -3.39
C LEU A 148 -4.55 -5.25 -3.00
N LEU A 149 -5.43 -4.92 -3.96
CA LEU A 149 -6.87 -4.84 -3.74
C LEU A 149 -7.51 -6.16 -3.28
N LYS A 150 -6.85 -7.30 -3.52
CA LYS A 150 -7.30 -8.64 -3.12
C LYS A 150 -6.50 -9.21 -1.94
N ASN A 151 -5.60 -8.42 -1.35
CA ASN A 151 -4.75 -8.91 -0.26
C ASN A 151 -5.58 -9.06 1.02
N MET A 152 -5.63 -10.28 1.57
CA MET A 152 -6.43 -10.61 2.75
C MET A 152 -6.03 -9.83 3.99
N THR A 153 -4.74 -9.60 4.21
CA THR A 153 -4.25 -8.83 5.37
C THR A 153 -4.80 -7.40 5.31
N LEU A 154 -4.66 -6.73 4.17
CA LEU A 154 -5.17 -5.36 3.99
C LEU A 154 -6.68 -5.28 4.18
N ILE A 155 -7.43 -6.23 3.60
CA ILE A 155 -8.90 -6.27 3.70
C ILE A 155 -9.32 -6.45 5.17
N SER A 156 -8.73 -7.43 5.87
CA SER A 156 -9.06 -7.69 7.28
C SER A 156 -8.80 -6.48 8.18
N THR A 157 -7.67 -5.77 8.01
CA THR A 157 -7.37 -4.57 8.77
C THR A 157 -8.37 -3.44 8.48
N ILE A 158 -8.79 -3.28 7.22
CA ILE A 158 -9.81 -2.28 6.85
C ILE A 158 -11.17 -2.62 7.50
N GLU A 159 -11.55 -3.90 7.51
CA GLU A 159 -12.81 -4.36 8.11
C GLU A 159 -12.84 -4.19 9.62
N ASP A 160 -11.73 -4.51 10.30
CA ASP A 160 -11.58 -4.31 11.75
C ASP A 160 -11.70 -2.82 12.10
N LEU A 161 -11.05 -1.94 11.33
CA LEU A 161 -11.12 -0.49 11.53
C LEU A 161 -12.50 0.10 11.24
N LYS A 162 -13.26 -0.47 10.30
CA LYS A 162 -14.65 -0.08 10.02
C LYS A 162 -15.65 -0.64 11.04
N GLY A 163 -15.21 -1.52 11.94
CA GLY A 163 -16.09 -2.18 12.89
C GLY A 163 -17.14 -3.07 12.22
N THR A 164 -16.80 -3.68 11.08
CA THR A 164 -17.69 -4.63 10.36
C THR A 164 -17.48 -6.08 10.80
N THR A 165 -16.43 -6.36 11.56
CA THR A 165 -16.14 -7.69 12.10
C THR A 165 -17.16 -8.06 13.18
N LYS A 166 -17.88 -9.18 12.99
CA LYS A 166 -18.77 -9.76 14.02
C LYS A 166 -17.90 -10.21 15.21
N GLN A 167 -17.88 -9.42 16.27
CA GLN A 167 -17.15 -9.75 17.49
C GLN A 167 -17.73 -11.04 18.11
N LYS A 168 -16.88 -12.04 18.37
CA LYS A 168 -17.22 -13.18 19.23
C LYS A 168 -17.27 -12.67 20.67
N GLU A 169 -18.41 -12.87 21.32
CA GLU A 169 -18.68 -12.46 22.69
C GLU A 169 -17.60 -13.01 23.62
N ALA A 170 -16.79 -12.12 24.19
CA ALA A 170 -15.91 -12.44 25.31
C ALA A 170 -16.67 -12.11 26.60
N TYR A 171 -17.01 -13.14 27.38
CA TYR A 171 -17.61 -13.00 28.69
C TYR A 171 -16.53 -12.53 29.68
N ALA A 172 -16.74 -11.37 30.30
CA ALA A 172 -15.99 -10.92 31.46
C ALA A 172 -16.88 -11.01 32.71
N THR A 173 -16.52 -11.92 33.61
CA THR A 173 -17.03 -11.99 34.98
C THR A 173 -16.13 -11.15 35.90
N SER A 174 -16.69 -10.17 36.60
CA SER A 174 -16.33 -9.82 37.99
C SER A 174 -17.19 -8.66 38.47
N GLU A 175 -17.91 -8.89 39.56
CA GLU A 175 -18.77 -7.99 40.30
C GLU A 175 -18.02 -6.73 40.77
N ALA A 176 -18.39 -5.54 40.28
CA ALA A 176 -18.32 -4.27 41.03
C ALA A 176 -18.92 -3.07 40.25
N VAL A 177 -19.95 -2.47 40.88
CA VAL A 177 -20.49 -1.11 40.77
C VAL A 177 -21.57 -0.84 39.70
N GLU A 178 -22.80 -0.71 40.19
CA GLU A 178 -24.14 -0.64 39.55
C GLU A 178 -24.35 0.28 38.33
N PHE A 179 -23.39 1.09 37.91
CA PHE A 179 -23.45 1.86 36.65
C PHE A 179 -22.64 1.20 35.51
N ARG A 180 -21.53 0.53 35.83
CA ARG A 180 -20.66 -0.15 34.84
C ARG A 180 -21.32 -1.40 34.25
N ASP A 181 -22.21 -2.04 35.00
CA ASP A 181 -22.97 -3.22 34.55
C ASP A 181 -24.11 -2.87 33.58
N LYS A 182 -24.54 -1.61 33.54
CA LYS A 182 -25.65 -1.18 32.68
C LYS A 182 -25.24 -1.14 31.20
N PHE A 183 -23.94 -1.01 30.92
CA PHE A 183 -23.35 -0.97 29.58
C PHE A 183 -22.00 -1.72 29.55
N PRO A 184 -22.01 -3.06 29.38
CA PRO A 184 -20.77 -3.83 29.36
C PRO A 184 -19.90 -3.39 28.19
N ALA A 185 -18.59 -3.24 28.43
CA ALA A 185 -17.61 -2.89 27.41
C ALA A 185 -17.38 -4.08 26.46
N LYS A 186 -18.28 -4.24 25.49
CA LYS A 186 -18.30 -5.39 24.56
C LYS A 186 -17.45 -5.17 23.32
N HIS A 187 -17.07 -3.93 23.03
CA HIS A 187 -16.43 -3.57 21.78
C HIS A 187 -14.93 -3.44 21.94
N ARG A 188 -14.18 -4.39 21.39
CA ARG A 188 -12.72 -4.38 21.42
C ARG A 188 -12.17 -3.52 20.28
N ALA A 189 -11.43 -2.47 20.62
CA ALA A 189 -10.69 -1.62 19.71
C ALA A 189 -9.38 -2.29 19.25
N THR A 190 -8.73 -1.73 18.22
CA THR A 190 -7.54 -2.30 17.58
C THR A 190 -6.32 -2.27 18.48
N ASP A 191 -6.22 -1.30 19.38
CA ASP A 191 -5.12 -1.17 20.35
C ASP A 191 -5.29 -2.06 21.59
N GLY A 192 -6.48 -2.65 21.75
CA GLY A 192 -6.83 -3.55 22.84
C GLY A 192 -7.79 -2.98 23.87
N HIS A 193 -8.20 -1.70 23.79
CA HIS A 193 -9.24 -1.17 24.68
C HIS A 193 -10.58 -1.87 24.47
N PHE A 194 -11.37 -1.98 25.55
CA PHE A 194 -12.76 -2.38 25.51
C PHE A 194 -13.63 -1.16 25.75
N THR A 195 -14.48 -0.84 24.78
CA THR A 195 -15.34 0.35 24.77
C THR A 195 -16.82 -0.03 24.94
N ARG A 196 -17.63 0.91 25.42
CA ARG A 196 -19.06 0.69 25.73
C ARG A 196 -19.93 0.79 24.50
N SER A 197 -19.51 1.54 23.48
CA SER A 197 -20.25 1.70 22.23
C SER A 197 -19.40 1.46 20.98
N LYS A 198 -20.06 1.10 19.87
CA LYS A 198 -19.41 0.98 18.57
C LYS A 198 -18.79 2.32 18.14
N SER A 199 -19.40 3.44 18.51
CA SER A 199 -18.89 4.77 18.18
C SER A 199 -17.60 5.09 18.93
N GLU A 200 -17.54 4.81 20.24
CA GLU A 200 -16.31 4.93 21.03
C GLU A 200 -15.20 4.05 20.44
N MET A 201 -15.49 2.79 20.10
CA MET A 201 -14.53 1.91 19.42
C MET A 201 -13.97 2.54 18.13
N LEU A 202 -14.81 3.21 17.34
CA LEU A 202 -14.36 3.88 16.12
C LEU A 202 -13.51 5.13 16.40
N ILE A 203 -13.81 5.87 17.48
CA ILE A 203 -13.01 7.01 17.95
C ILE A 203 -11.65 6.51 18.45
N ASP A 204 -11.63 5.46 19.25
CA ASP A 204 -10.43 4.81 19.76
C ASP A 204 -9.52 4.35 18.62
N ASN A 205 -10.06 3.55 17.69
CA ASN A 205 -9.36 3.12 16.48
C ASN A 205 -8.81 4.32 15.69
N TRP A 206 -9.53 5.45 15.63
CA TRP A 206 -9.05 6.65 14.97
C TRP A 206 -7.85 7.27 15.71
N LEU A 207 -7.93 7.42 17.04
CA LEU A 207 -6.82 7.94 17.84
C LEU A 207 -5.58 7.05 17.70
N TYR A 208 -5.77 5.73 17.76
CA TYR A 208 -4.72 4.74 17.56
C TYR A 208 -4.06 4.85 16.18
N MET A 209 -4.85 4.82 15.10
CA MET A 209 -4.36 4.86 13.72
C MET A 209 -3.57 6.13 13.37
N PHE A 210 -3.85 7.23 14.07
CA PHE A 210 -3.12 8.49 13.92
C PHE A 210 -1.90 8.61 14.84
N GLU A 211 -1.54 7.52 15.54
CA GLU A 211 -0.44 7.44 16.50
C GLU A 211 -0.62 8.46 17.66
N ILE A 212 -1.87 8.76 18.01
CA ILE A 212 -2.20 9.66 19.11
C ILE A 212 -2.28 8.83 20.38
N VAL A 213 -1.30 9.01 21.27
CA VAL A 213 -1.34 8.43 22.61
C VAL A 213 -2.60 8.93 23.30
N HIS A 214 -3.41 8.01 23.81
CA HIS A 214 -4.64 8.33 24.51
C HIS A 214 -4.90 7.31 25.63
N ALA A 215 -5.81 7.65 26.54
CA ALA A 215 -6.32 6.76 27.57
C ALA A 215 -7.85 6.73 27.48
N TYR A 216 -8.44 5.55 27.65
CA TYR A 216 -9.89 5.35 27.68
C TYR A 216 -10.42 5.43 29.13
N GLU A 217 -11.60 6.02 29.34
CA GLU A 217 -12.25 6.23 30.65
C GLU A 217 -11.33 6.89 31.71
N ARG A 218 -10.80 8.08 31.38
CA ARG A 218 -9.92 8.82 32.29
C ARG A 218 -10.72 9.68 33.27
N LYS A 219 -10.47 9.52 34.57
CA LYS A 219 -11.04 10.41 35.62
C LYS A 219 -10.60 11.86 35.38
N LEU A 220 -11.56 12.78 35.44
CA LEU A 220 -11.30 14.21 35.38
C LEU A 220 -10.55 14.69 36.64
N PRO A 221 -9.71 15.73 36.54
CA PRO A 221 -8.92 16.24 37.66
C PRO A 221 -9.76 17.17 38.55
N ILE A 222 -10.93 16.70 38.97
CA ILE A 222 -11.88 17.38 39.87
C ILE A 222 -12.24 16.44 41.03
N GLU A 223 -12.94 16.95 42.04
CA GLU A 223 -13.28 16.17 43.24
C GLU A 223 -14.28 15.05 42.91
N GLU A 224 -15.22 15.34 42.02
CA GLU A 224 -16.26 14.43 41.59
C GLU A 224 -15.72 13.22 40.82
N GLU A 225 -16.41 12.08 40.92
CA GLU A 225 -16.07 10.86 40.19
C GLU A 225 -16.61 10.88 38.74
N VAL A 226 -16.17 11.88 37.98
CA VAL A 226 -16.52 12.04 36.57
C VAL A 226 -15.36 11.55 35.70
N TYR A 227 -15.71 10.85 34.63
CA TYR A 227 -14.76 10.27 33.68
C TYR A 227 -15.07 10.79 32.30
N SER A 228 -14.03 11.09 31.52
CA SER A 228 -14.15 11.34 30.09
C SER A 228 -14.02 10.04 29.30
N ASP A 229 -14.63 9.95 28.12
CA ASP A 229 -14.42 8.80 27.23
C ASP A 229 -12.95 8.62 26.83
N PHE A 230 -12.27 9.70 26.43
CA PHE A 230 -10.86 9.65 26.04
C PHE A 230 -10.04 10.82 26.60
N TYR A 231 -8.78 10.56 26.92
CA TYR A 231 -7.82 11.59 27.34
C TYR A 231 -6.55 11.54 26.50
N ILE A 232 -6.14 12.68 25.93
CA ILE A 232 -4.92 12.83 25.15
C ILE A 232 -3.87 13.57 26.02
N PRO A 233 -2.86 12.88 26.58
CA PRO A 233 -1.89 13.47 27.50
C PRO A 233 -1.02 14.56 26.87
N THR A 234 -0.65 14.43 25.59
CA THR A 234 0.22 15.41 24.92
C THR A 234 -0.40 16.81 24.87
N GLY A 235 -1.72 16.89 24.76
CA GLY A 235 -2.47 18.16 24.73
C GLY A 235 -3.22 18.47 26.02
N LYS A 236 -3.22 17.57 27.01
CA LYS A 236 -4.10 17.62 28.20
C LYS A 236 -5.59 17.79 27.81
N VAL A 237 -6.01 17.12 26.74
CA VAL A 237 -7.36 17.23 26.18
C VAL A 237 -8.20 16.06 26.68
N TYR A 238 -9.41 16.35 27.16
CA TYR A 238 -10.44 15.37 27.50
C TYR A 238 -11.50 15.40 26.39
N ILE A 239 -11.92 14.23 25.92
CA ILE A 239 -12.90 14.06 24.85
C ILE A 239 -14.09 13.31 25.44
N GLU A 240 -15.28 13.85 25.17
CA GLU A 240 -16.57 13.23 25.52
C GLU A 240 -17.40 13.05 24.25
N TYR A 241 -17.95 11.86 24.07
CA TYR A 241 -18.79 11.48 22.94
C TYR A 241 -20.25 11.38 23.37
N TRP A 242 -21.04 12.37 23.00
CA TRP A 242 -22.44 12.54 23.39
C TRP A 242 -23.42 11.68 22.57
N GLY A 243 -23.00 10.50 22.10
CA GLY A 243 -23.67 9.68 21.06
C GLY A 243 -25.11 9.21 21.29
N TYR A 244 -25.77 9.64 22.36
CA TYR A 244 -27.13 9.24 22.73
C TYR A 244 -28.00 10.43 23.17
N GLU A 245 -28.02 11.54 22.43
CA GLU A 245 -28.94 12.67 22.71
C GLU A 245 -30.45 12.27 22.73
N ASN A 246 -30.82 11.06 22.31
CA ASN A 246 -32.22 10.60 22.23
C ASN A 246 -32.55 9.33 23.03
N ASP A 247 -31.62 8.76 23.82
CA ASP A 247 -31.93 7.59 24.65
C ASP A 247 -32.19 8.05 26.10
N SER A 248 -33.45 7.96 26.53
CA SER A 248 -33.95 8.35 27.87
C SER A 248 -33.24 7.68 29.06
N LYS A 249 -32.28 6.79 28.83
CA LYS A 249 -31.41 6.19 29.85
C LYS A 249 -30.19 7.06 30.22
N TYR A 250 -29.93 8.14 29.48
CA TYR A 250 -28.80 9.06 29.66
C TYR A 250 -29.23 10.52 29.92
N LEU A 251 -30.53 10.76 30.11
CA LEU A 251 -31.09 11.99 30.70
C LEU A 251 -31.26 11.80 32.20
#